data_AF-A0A142J7W7-F1
#
_entry.id   AF-A0A142J7W7-F1
#
_cell.length_a   1.000
_cell.length_b   1.000
_cell.length_c   1.000
_cell.angle_alpha   90.00
_cell.angle_beta   90.00
_cell.angle_gamma   90.00
#
_symmetry.space_group_name_H-M   'P 1'
#
loop_
_entity.id
_entity.type
_entity.pdbx_description
1 polymer ?
#
loop_
_entity_poly.entity_id
_entity_poly.type
_entity_poly.pdbx_seq_one_letter_code
_entity_poly.pdbx_strand_id
1 'polypeptide(L)'
;LTRCGIGRLLLFDYDKVELANMNRLFFQPHQSGISKVSAAAETLTNINPDVDIQTYNYNITTVENYDHFLKTLTTSSLRNGPVDLVLSCVDNFEARFAINAACNELNLNWFESGVS
;
A
#
# COMPACT_ATOMS: atom_id res chain seq x y z
N LEU A 1 -11.20 -3.45 3.81
CA LEU A 1 -11.54 -2.12 3.22
C LEU A 1 -12.27 -2.25 1.89
N THR A 2 -11.73 -2.92 0.87
CA THR A 2 -12.39 -3.08 -0.45
C THR A 2 -13.81 -3.67 -0.37
N ARG A 3 -13.99 -4.77 0.37
CA ARG A 3 -15.31 -5.39 0.60
C ARG A 3 -16.30 -4.49 1.36
N CYS A 4 -15.80 -3.47 2.06
CA CYS A 4 -16.61 -2.48 2.77
C CYS A 4 -16.94 -1.27 1.88
N GLY A 5 -16.44 -1.20 0.64
CA GLY A 5 -16.69 -0.08 -0.27
C GLY A 5 -15.91 1.19 0.10
N ILE A 6 -14.66 1.07 0.56
CA ILE A 6 -13.78 2.25 0.67
C ILE A 6 -13.66 2.90 -0.71
N GLY A 7 -13.66 4.23 -0.82
CA GLY A 7 -13.65 4.86 -2.15
C GLY A 7 -12.32 4.74 -2.90
N ARG A 8 -11.17 4.82 -2.20
CA ARG A 8 -9.84 4.66 -2.83
C ARG A 8 -8.87 3.91 -1.92
N LEU A 9 -8.00 3.08 -2.52
CA LEU A 9 -6.83 2.50 -1.89
C LEU A 9 -5.57 2.82 -2.69
N LEU A 10 -4.54 3.28 -1.98
CA LEU A 10 -3.19 3.46 -2.50
C LEU A 10 -2.34 2.32 -1.94
N LEU A 11 -1.80 1.46 -2.81
CA LEU A 11 -1.01 0.30 -2.42
C LEU A 11 0.47 0.53 -2.74
N PHE A 12 1.33 0.44 -1.73
CA PHE A 12 2.78 0.55 -1.87
C PHE A 12 3.43 -0.75 -1.43
N ASP A 13 4.11 -1.43 -2.34
CA ASP A 13 4.93 -2.61 -2.07
C ASP A 13 5.88 -2.78 -3.27
N TYR A 14 7.15 -3.09 -3.02
CA TYR A 14 8.17 -3.26 -4.06
C TYR A 14 8.42 -4.73 -4.41
N ASP A 15 7.87 -5.66 -3.64
CA ASP A 15 8.11 -7.08 -3.81
C ASP A 15 7.22 -7.70 -4.88
N LYS A 16 7.62 -8.91 -5.25
CA LYS A 16 6.81 -9.82 -6.05
C LYS A 16 6.14 -10.85 -5.16
N VAL A 17 5.06 -11.42 -5.67
CA VAL A 17 4.42 -12.60 -5.07
C VAL A 17 5.36 -13.79 -5.20
N GLU A 18 5.64 -14.45 -4.10
CA GLU A 18 6.43 -15.67 -4.05
C GLU A 18 5.57 -16.85 -3.61
N LEU A 19 5.96 -18.07 -4.00
CA LEU A 19 5.29 -19.29 -3.52
C LEU A 19 5.34 -19.42 -2.00
N ALA A 20 6.38 -18.87 -1.36
CA ALA A 20 6.48 -18.80 0.09
C ALA A 20 5.37 -17.95 0.73
N ASN A 21 4.64 -17.11 -0.03
CA ASN A 21 3.52 -16.34 0.46
C ASN A 21 2.18 -17.12 0.45
N MET A 22 2.15 -18.34 -0.10
CA MET A 22 0.92 -19.13 -0.25
C MET A 22 0.41 -19.74 1.06
N ASN A 23 1.24 -19.75 2.11
CA ASN A 23 0.79 -20.05 3.47
C ASN A 23 -0.02 -18.90 4.09
N ARG A 24 -0.05 -17.73 3.46
CA ARG A 24 -0.84 -16.56 3.85
C ARG A 24 -2.10 -16.48 2.99
N LEU A 25 -3.16 -15.91 3.56
CA LEU A 25 -4.39 -15.64 2.82
C LEU A 25 -4.13 -14.49 1.82
N PHE A 26 -4.74 -14.58 0.63
CA PHE A 26 -4.95 -13.52 -0.39
C PHE A 26 -4.37 -13.85 -1.77
N PHE A 27 -3.06 -14.07 -1.89
CA PHE A 27 -2.43 -14.37 -3.19
C PHE A 27 -2.64 -15.83 -3.61
N GLN A 28 -2.65 -16.07 -4.92
CA GLN A 28 -2.82 -17.41 -5.51
C GLN A 28 -1.54 -17.88 -6.20
N PRO A 29 -1.31 -19.21 -6.34
CA PRO A 29 -0.07 -19.74 -6.92
C PRO A 29 0.22 -19.22 -8.34
N HIS A 30 -0.81 -19.00 -9.15
CA HIS A 30 -0.68 -18.50 -10.52
C HIS A 30 -0.21 -17.03 -10.60
N GLN A 31 -0.21 -16.29 -9.49
CA GLN A 31 0.25 -14.90 -9.42
C GLN A 31 1.74 -14.79 -9.06
N SER A 32 2.42 -15.92 -8.81
CA SER A 32 3.85 -15.94 -8.50
C SER A 32 4.68 -15.24 -9.57
N GLY A 33 5.59 -14.36 -9.15
CA GLY A 33 6.46 -13.54 -10.01
C GLY A 33 5.87 -12.21 -10.46
N ILE A 34 4.58 -11.95 -10.23
CA ILE A 34 3.92 -10.66 -10.45
C ILE A 34 4.20 -9.76 -9.24
N SER A 35 4.27 -8.44 -9.42
CA SER A 35 4.35 -7.52 -8.27
C SER A 35 3.15 -7.70 -7.34
N LYS A 36 3.38 -7.61 -6.02
CA LYS A 36 2.32 -7.77 -5.02
C LYS A 36 1.20 -6.76 -5.24
N VAL A 37 1.55 -5.50 -5.52
CA VAL A 37 0.55 -4.45 -5.77
C VAL A 37 -0.30 -4.71 -7.01
N SER A 38 0.26 -5.23 -8.10
CA SER A 38 -0.52 -5.52 -9.31
C SER A 38 -1.43 -6.73 -9.12
N ALA A 39 -0.92 -7.81 -8.54
CA ALA A 39 -1.73 -8.99 -8.21
C ALA A 39 -2.85 -8.65 -7.22
N ALA A 40 -2.57 -7.78 -6.24
CA ALA A 40 -3.57 -7.28 -5.32
C ALA A 40 -4.62 -6.44 -6.05
N ALA A 41 -4.22 -5.48 -6.88
CA ALA A 41 -5.16 -4.64 -7.61
C ALA A 41 -6.12 -5.46 -8.49
N GLU A 42 -5.60 -6.41 -9.27
CA GLU A 42 -6.44 -7.31 -10.08
C GLU A 42 -7.49 -8.03 -9.23
N THR A 43 -7.05 -8.59 -8.10
CA THR A 43 -7.94 -9.33 -7.19
C THR A 43 -8.97 -8.41 -6.53
N LEU A 44 -8.56 -7.23 -6.08
CA LEU A 44 -9.42 -6.27 -5.39
C LEU A 44 -10.45 -5.62 -6.33
N THR A 45 -10.06 -5.29 -7.56
CA THR A 45 -10.97 -4.77 -8.59
C THR A 45 -12.04 -5.80 -8.96
N ASN A 46 -11.67 -7.10 -9.05
CA ASN A 46 -12.64 -8.17 -9.25
C ASN A 46 -13.60 -8.37 -8.06
N ILE A 47 -13.14 -8.07 -6.84
CA ILE A 47 -13.97 -8.17 -5.62
C ILE A 47 -14.97 -7.01 -5.53
N ASN A 48 -14.55 -5.79 -5.81
CA ASN A 48 -15.41 -4.62 -5.82
C ASN A 48 -14.88 -3.58 -6.82
N PRO A 49 -15.51 -3.43 -8.01
CA PRO A 49 -15.05 -2.52 -9.04
C PRO A 49 -15.31 -1.03 -8.72
N ASP A 50 -16.12 -0.73 -7.69
CA ASP A 50 -16.40 0.66 -7.29
C ASP A 50 -15.23 1.30 -6.51
N VAL A 51 -14.27 0.50 -6.06
CA VAL A 51 -13.09 0.98 -5.33
C VAL A 51 -12.01 1.38 -6.31
N ASP A 52 -11.56 2.63 -6.23
CA ASP A 52 -10.42 3.10 -7.00
C ASP A 52 -9.11 2.55 -6.39
N ILE A 53 -8.40 1.69 -7.12
CA ILE A 53 -7.15 1.09 -6.69
C ILE A 53 -5.98 1.71 -7.46
N GLN A 54 -5.06 2.32 -6.73
CA GLN A 54 -3.82 2.88 -7.28
C GLN A 54 -2.63 2.15 -6.67
N THR A 55 -1.68 1.78 -7.53
CA THR A 55 -0.57 0.90 -7.16
C THR A 55 0.77 1.55 -7.42
N TYR A 56 1.69 1.38 -6.50
CA TYR A 56 3.03 1.93 -6.54
C TYR A 56 4.04 0.82 -6.23
N ASN A 57 4.67 0.30 -7.29
CA ASN A 57 5.62 -0.81 -7.20
C ASN A 57 7.05 -0.30 -7.01
N TYR A 58 7.35 0.28 -5.86
CA TYR A 58 8.67 0.81 -5.54
C TYR A 58 8.93 0.85 -4.03
N ASN A 59 10.20 0.90 -3.64
CA ASN A 59 10.58 1.00 -2.24
C ASN A 59 10.49 2.47 -1.78
N ILE A 60 9.63 2.73 -0.80
CA ILE A 60 9.39 4.07 -0.24
C ILE A 60 10.60 4.65 0.51
N THR A 61 11.60 3.84 0.88
CA THR A 61 12.75 4.30 1.69
C THR A 61 13.87 4.91 0.84
N THR A 62 13.85 4.73 -0.48
CA THR A 62 14.83 5.36 -1.35
C THR A 62 14.52 6.85 -1.50
N VAL A 63 15.55 7.69 -1.55
CA VAL A 63 15.41 9.16 -1.57
C VAL A 63 14.44 9.62 -2.68
N GLU A 64 14.63 9.12 -3.91
CA GLU A 64 13.80 9.50 -5.06
C GLU A 64 12.33 9.10 -4.89
N ASN A 65 12.06 7.93 -4.30
CA ASN A 65 10.70 7.42 -4.14
C ASN A 65 10.00 8.00 -2.92
N TYR A 66 10.76 8.41 -1.89
CA TYR A 66 10.21 9.01 -0.69
C TYR A 66 9.51 10.33 -1.00
N ASP A 67 10.11 11.17 -1.84
CA ASP A 67 9.48 12.43 -2.30
C ASP A 67 8.17 12.15 -3.06
N HIS A 68 8.17 11.14 -3.93
CA HIS A 68 6.96 10.73 -4.63
C HIS A 68 5.90 10.17 -3.67
N PHE A 69 6.30 9.42 -2.66
CA PHE A 69 5.42 8.91 -1.61
C PHE A 69 4.76 10.06 -0.83
N LEU A 70 5.52 11.05 -0.35
CA LEU A 70 4.98 12.23 0.33
C LEU A 70 3.98 13.01 -0.54
N LYS A 71 4.35 13.24 -1.81
CA LYS A 71 3.46 13.91 -2.77
C LYS A 71 2.17 13.11 -2.98
N THR A 72 2.27 11.80 -3.09
CA THR A 72 1.11 10.93 -3.27
C THR A 72 0.18 11.00 -2.07
N LEU A 73 0.72 10.90 -0.85
CA LEU A 73 -0.05 10.99 0.38
C LEU A 73 -0.80 12.31 0.55
N THR A 74 -0.29 13.41 -0.02
CA THR A 74 -0.88 14.76 0.10
C THR A 74 -1.83 15.14 -1.03
N THR A 75 -1.87 14.38 -2.13
CA THR A 75 -2.61 14.77 -3.34
C THR A 75 -3.54 13.70 -3.89
N SER A 76 -3.41 12.44 -3.44
CA SER A 76 -4.07 11.30 -4.07
C SER A 76 -5.31 10.79 -3.34
N SER A 77 -5.90 11.56 -2.43
CA SER A 77 -7.25 11.23 -1.94
C SER A 77 -8.32 11.44 -3.01
N LEU A 78 -9.55 10.97 -2.74
CA LEU A 78 -10.69 11.15 -3.65
C LEU A 78 -11.00 12.61 -3.99
N ARG A 79 -10.56 13.55 -3.15
CA ARG A 79 -10.77 14.99 -3.33
C ARG A 79 -9.53 15.72 -3.84
N ASN A 80 -8.56 14.98 -4.38
CA ASN A 80 -7.25 15.49 -4.82
C ASN A 80 -6.49 16.23 -3.70
N GLY A 81 -6.53 15.66 -2.50
CA GLY A 81 -5.86 16.19 -1.31
C GLY A 81 -5.21 15.08 -0.48
N PRO A 82 -4.93 15.33 0.81
CA PRO A 82 -4.29 14.35 1.67
C PRO A 82 -5.19 13.14 1.88
N VAL A 83 -4.56 11.97 2.00
CA VAL A 83 -5.25 10.73 2.37
C VAL A 83 -5.85 10.84 3.77
N ASP A 84 -6.99 10.17 3.98
CA ASP A 84 -7.68 10.22 5.27
C ASP A 84 -6.98 9.39 6.36
N LEU A 85 -6.24 8.35 5.96
CA LEU A 85 -5.55 7.42 6.86
C LEU A 85 -4.41 6.69 6.14
N VAL A 86 -3.28 6.53 6.82
CA VAL A 86 -2.18 5.64 6.39
C VAL A 86 -2.18 4.36 7.24
N LEU A 87 -2.01 3.21 6.60
CA LEU A 87 -1.89 1.91 7.28
C LEU A 87 -0.51 1.32 7.00
N SER A 88 0.30 1.17 8.04
CA SER A 88 1.60 0.52 7.96
C SER A 88 1.46 -0.97 8.25
N CYS A 89 1.68 -1.79 7.22
CA CYS A 89 1.64 -3.26 7.28
C CYS A 89 2.98 -3.90 6.87
N VAL A 90 4.09 -3.18 7.08
CA VAL A 90 5.44 -3.57 6.65
C VAL A 90 6.16 -4.39 7.73
N ASP A 91 7.07 -5.25 7.29
CA ASP A 91 7.77 -6.20 8.15
C ASP A 91 9.15 -5.73 8.64
N ASN A 92 9.65 -4.61 8.12
CA ASN A 92 10.98 -4.09 8.45
C ASN A 92 10.91 -2.69 9.08
N PHE A 93 11.86 -2.42 9.97
CA PHE A 93 11.92 -1.16 10.71
C PHE A 93 12.21 0.05 9.82
N GLU A 94 13.00 -0.11 8.76
CA GLU A 94 13.36 0.99 7.85
C GLU A 94 12.10 1.63 7.22
N ALA A 95 11.22 0.79 6.66
CA ALA A 95 9.95 1.25 6.12
C ALA A 95 9.02 1.83 7.19
N ARG A 96 9.01 1.27 8.42
CA ARG A 96 8.23 1.85 9.54
C ARG A 96 8.71 3.25 9.90
N PHE A 97 10.03 3.46 9.96
CA PHE A 97 10.60 4.77 10.24
C PHE A 97 10.30 5.77 9.12
N ALA A 98 10.37 5.35 7.86
CA ALA A 98 9.99 6.20 6.72
C ALA A 98 8.52 6.62 6.78
N ILE A 99 7.60 5.68 7.05
CA ILE A 99 6.16 5.99 7.19
C ILE A 99 5.93 6.93 8.39
N ASN A 100 6.57 6.66 9.53
CA ASN A 100 6.46 7.51 10.72
C ASN A 100 6.98 8.94 10.45
N ALA A 101 8.12 9.09 9.78
CA ALA A 101 8.66 10.39 9.40
C ALA A 101 7.68 11.15 8.50
N ALA A 102 7.17 10.48 7.46
CA ALA A 102 6.20 11.06 6.52
C ALA A 102 4.91 11.51 7.22
N CYS A 103 4.33 10.66 8.08
CA CYS A 103 3.08 10.99 8.75
C CYS A 103 3.26 12.09 9.80
N ASN A 104 4.40 12.16 10.49
CA ASN A 104 4.72 13.26 11.41
C ASN A 104 4.92 14.59 10.68
N GLU A 105 5.65 14.58 9.55
CA GLU A 105 5.87 15.78 8.73
C GLU A 105 4.57 16.33 8.15
N LEU A 106 3.71 15.44 7.65
CA LEU A 106 2.46 15.79 6.98
C LEU A 106 1.26 15.92 7.93
N ASN A 107 1.46 15.65 9.22
CA ASN A 107 0.42 15.58 10.25
C ASN A 107 -0.76 14.68 9.84
N LEU A 108 -0.46 13.49 9.33
CA LEU A 108 -1.44 12.49 8.90
C LEU A 108 -1.72 11.48 10.01
N ASN A 109 -3.00 11.12 10.14
CA ASN A 109 -3.39 10.00 11.00
C ASN A 109 -2.91 8.69 10.37
N TRP A 110 -2.35 7.81 11.19
CA TRP A 110 -1.86 6.52 10.74
C TRP A 110 -1.95 5.46 11.82
N PHE A 111 -2.06 4.20 11.38
CA PHE A 111 -1.94 3.03 12.25
C PHE A 111 -0.79 2.15 11.81
N GLU A 112 -0.14 1.52 12.79
CA GLU A 112 0.90 0.52 12.58
C GLU A 112 0.40 -0.86 12.98
N SER A 113 0.85 -1.87 12.24
CA SER A 113 0.62 -3.27 12.56
C SER A 113 1.90 -4.07 12.41
N GLY A 114 2.06 -5.07 13.27
CA GLY A 114 3.17 -6.02 13.24
C GLY A 114 2.75 -7.38 13.80
N VAL A 115 3.39 -8.43 13.30
CA VAL A 115 3.27 -9.80 13.82
C VAL A 115 4.66 -10.27 14.24
N SER A 116 4.75 -10.91 15.41
CA SER A 116 5.98 -11.45 16.00
C SER A 116 6.42 -12.76 15.35
#